data_AF-A0AAD2WUA9-F1
#
_entry.id   AF-A0AAD2WUA9-F1
#
_cell.length_a   1.000
_cell.length_b   1.000
_cell.length_c   1.000
_cell.angle_alpha   90.00
_cell.angle_beta   90.00
_cell.angle_gamma   90.00
#
_symmetry.space_group_name_H-M   'P 1'
#
loop_
_entity.id
_entity.type
_entity.pdbx_description
1 polymer ?
#
loop_
_entity_poly.entity_id
_entity_poly.type
_entity_poly.pdbx_seq_one_letter_code
_entity_poly.pdbx_strand_id
1 'polypeptide(L)' 'MAVDYLRVKAERVAKGYTQDYMASQLGWSDRARYAKRENGIVSFDADELARVAEILGISKDNIGIFFTYNVH' A
#
# COMPACT_ATOMS: atom_id res chain seq x y z
N MET A 1 -6.90 13.82 5.79
CA MET A 1 -5.78 13.07 5.21
C MET A 1 -6.35 11.83 4.57
N ALA A 2 -6.01 11.56 3.31
CA ALA A 2 -6.43 10.35 2.60
C ALA A 2 -5.19 9.56 2.18
N VAL A 3 -5.36 8.26 1.94
CA VAL A 3 -4.28 7.41 1.41
C VAL A 3 -4.03 7.78 -0.05
N ASP A 4 -2.78 8.03 -0.40
CA ASP A 4 -2.31 8.17 -1.78
C ASP A 4 -2.09 6.77 -2.38
N TYR A 5 -3.16 6.22 -2.95
CA TYR A 5 -3.13 4.91 -3.60
C TYR A 5 -2.18 4.85 -4.80
N LEU A 6 -1.99 5.97 -5.51
CA LEU A 6 -1.05 6.05 -6.63
C LEU A 6 0.39 5.96 -6.13
N ARG A 7 0.70 6.58 -4.99
CA ARG A 7 2.01 6.44 -4.35
C ARG A 7 2.27 4.99 -3.93
N VAL A 8 1.31 4.32 -3.29
CA VAL A 8 1.46 2.89 -2.91
C VAL A 8 1.81 2.04 -4.14
N LYS A 9 1.09 2.25 -5.23
CA LYS A 9 1.35 1.57 -6.51
C LYS A 9 2.72 1.90 -7.09
N ALA A 10 3.13 3.17 -7.07
CA ALA A 10 4.40 3.62 -7.60
C ALA A 10 5.58 2.97 -6.87
N GLU A 11 5.55 2.95 -5.54
CA GLU A 11 6.59 2.32 -4.73
C GLU A 11 6.65 0.80 -4.96
N ARG A 12 5.48 0.13 -5.05
CA ARG A 12 5.42 -1.30 -5.40
C ARG A 12 6.06 -1.59 -6.74
N VAL A 13 5.74 -0.78 -7.77
CA VAL A 13 6.31 -0.95 -9.12
C VAL A 13 7.81 -0.65 -9.12
N ALA A 14 8.27 0.37 -8.38
CA ALA A 14 9.69 0.70 -8.24
C ALA A 14 10.50 -0.45 -7.61
N LYS A 15 9.89 -1.24 -6.72
CA LYS A 15 10.48 -2.48 -6.17
C LYS A 15 10.41 -3.68 -7.11
N GLY A 16 9.69 -3.59 -8.23
CA GLY A 16 9.45 -4.71 -9.12
C GLY A 16 8.47 -5.74 -8.57
N TYR A 17 7.68 -5.39 -7.56
CA TYR A 17 6.76 -6.31 -6.90
C TYR A 17 5.42 -6.41 -7.63
N THR A 18 4.88 -7.62 -7.74
CA THR A 18 3.52 -7.84 -8.27
C THR A 18 2.49 -7.63 -7.16
N GLN A 19 1.22 -7.40 -7.53
CA GLN A 19 0.13 -7.34 -6.55
C GLN A 19 -0.08 -8.69 -5.84
N ASP A 20 0.23 -9.80 -6.51
CA ASP A 20 0.17 -11.15 -5.95
C ASP A 20 1.26 -11.36 -4.88
N TYR A 21 2.48 -10.92 -5.18
CA TYR A 21 3.58 -10.91 -4.22
C TYR A 21 3.20 -10.12 -2.96
N MET A 22 2.69 -8.89 -3.11
CA MET A 22 2.27 -8.10 -1.94
C MET A 22 1.18 -8.79 -1.13
N ALA A 23 0.18 -9.40 -1.78
CA ALA A 23 -0.86 -10.17 -1.09
C ALA A 23 -0.25 -11.31 -0.27
N SER A 24 0.67 -12.09 -0.85
CA SER A 24 1.36 -13.18 -0.14
C SER A 24 2.16 -12.70 1.07
N GLN A 25 2.87 -11.56 0.96
CA GLN A 25 3.64 -10.98 2.07
C GLN A 25 2.75 -10.46 3.21
N LEU A 26 1.50 -10.11 2.89
CA LEU A 26 0.47 -9.74 3.86
C LEU A 26 -0.28 -10.96 4.43
N GLY A 27 0.12 -12.18 4.05
CA GLY A 27 -0.53 -13.42 4.48
C GLY A 27 -1.91 -13.62 3.83
N TRP A 28 -2.17 -12.99 2.69
CA TRP A 28 -3.43 -13.13 1.97
C TRP A 28 -3.30 -14.15 0.85
N SER A 29 -4.32 -14.99 0.71
CA SER A 29 -4.43 -15.98 -0.36
C SER A 29 -4.93 -15.42 -1.69
N ASP A 30 -5.39 -14.16 -1.71
CA ASP A 30 -6.05 -13.56 -2.87
C ASP A 30 -5.40 -12.23 -3.28
N ARG A 31 -4.84 -12.21 -4.49
CA ARG A 31 -4.32 -11.02 -5.17
C ARG A 31 -5.37 -9.92 -5.33
N ALA A 32 -6.64 -10.27 -5.54
CA ALA A 32 -7.71 -9.29 -5.71
C ALA A 32 -7.97 -8.50 -4.41
N ARG A 33 -7.72 -9.10 -3.23
CA ARG A 33 -7.80 -8.41 -1.93
C ARG A 33 -6.83 -7.23 -1.86
N TYR A 34 -5.59 -7.42 -2.33
CA TYR A 34 -4.60 -6.34 -2.41
C TYR A 34 -4.93 -5.35 -3.53
N ALA A 35 -5.32 -5.85 -4.71
CA ALA A 35 -5.64 -4.99 -5.85
C ALA A 35 -6.78 -4.01 -5.57
N LYS A 36 -7.83 -4.44 -4.85
CA LYS A 36 -8.93 -3.55 -4.42
C LYS A 36 -8.44 -2.41 -3.53
N ARG A 37 -7.46 -2.69 -2.67
CA ARG A 37 -6.87 -1.67 -1.79
C ARG A 37 -5.98 -0.70 -2.54
N GLU A 38 -5.07 -1.22 -3.36
CA GLU A 38 -4.21 -0.37 -4.19
C GLU A 38 -5.00 0.47 -5.20
N ASN A 39 -6.19 0.04 -5.62
CA ASN A 39 -7.05 0.84 -6.51
C ASN A 39 -8.02 1.77 -5.75
N GLY A 40 -7.97 1.83 -4.41
CA GLY A 40 -8.85 2.67 -3.61
C GLY A 40 -10.32 2.22 -3.54
N ILE A 41 -10.64 1.00 -3.97
CA ILE A 41 -11.99 0.42 -3.86
C ILE A 41 -12.29 0.05 -2.41
N VAL A 42 -11.26 -0.38 -1.68
CA VAL A 42 -11.30 -0.67 -0.25
C VAL A 42 -10.14 0.09 0.39
N SER A 43 -10.35 0.76 1.52
CA SER A 43 -9.26 1.41 2.24
C SER A 43 -8.29 0.40 2.85
N PHE A 44 -7.00 0.74 2.90
CA PHE A 44 -6.08 0.09 3.83
C PHE A 44 -6.43 0.53 5.25
N ASP A 45 -6.50 -0.42 6.17
CA ASP A 45 -6.44 -0.05 7.60
C ASP A 45 -5.00 0.33 8.00
N ALA A 46 -4.84 0.82 9.22
CA ALA A 46 -3.55 1.31 9.70
C ALA A 46 -2.47 0.21 9.76
N ASP A 47 -2.85 -1.00 10.16
CA ASP A 47 -1.92 -2.13 10.30
C ASP A 47 -1.52 -2.67 8.92
N GLU A 48 -2.47 -2.77 7.99
CA GLU A 48 -2.22 -3.15 6.60
C GLU A 48 -1.28 -2.16 5.92
N LEU A 49 -1.50 -0.84 6.09
CA LEU A 49 -0.65 0.17 5.49
C LEU A 49 0.77 0.18 6.10
N ALA A 50 0.88 -0.05 7.41
CA ALA A 50 2.16 -0.19 8.08
C ALA A 50 2.95 -1.41 7.58
N ARG A 51 2.28 -2.55 7.38
CA ARG A 51 2.89 -3.75 6.79
C ARG A 51 3.30 -3.54 5.34
N VAL A 52 2.49 -2.83 4.55
CA VAL A 52 2.85 -2.43 3.18
C VAL A 52 4.11 -1.57 3.18
N ALA A 53 4.21 -0.58 4.07
CA ALA A 53 5.41 0.24 4.20
C ALA A 53 6.65 -0.60 4.54
N GLU A 54 6.53 -1.54 5.48
CA GLU A 54 7.61 -2.47 5.86
C GLU A 54 8.08 -3.32 4.67
N ILE A 55 7.16 -3.94 3.92
CA ILE A 55 7.47 -4.75 2.74
C ILE A 55 8.17 -3.90 1.65
N LEU A 56 7.75 -2.66 1.50
CA LEU A 56 8.36 -1.70 0.56
C LEU A 56 9.66 -1.08 1.09
N GLY A 57 10.11 -1.43 2.30
CA GLY A 57 11.32 -0.89 2.90
C GLY A 57 11.24 0.60 3.24
N ILE A 58 10.02 1.10 3.47
CA ILE A 58 9.77 2.47 3.91
C ILE A 58 9.78 2.48 5.44
N SER A 59 10.69 3.26 6.02
CA SER A 59 10.76 3.41 7.48
C SER A 59 9.50 4.08 8.04
N LYS A 60 9.22 3.85 9.32
CA LYS A 60 8.07 4.45 10.02
C LYS A 60 8.07 5.98 9.91
N ASP A 61 9.23 6.61 9.96
CA ASP A 61 9.37 8.07 9.83
C ASP A 61 8.98 8.60 8.45
N ASN A 62 9.02 7.73 7.43
CA ASN A 62 8.70 8.06 6.05
C ASN A 62 7.32 7.55 5.61
N ILE A 63 6.53 6.91 6.49
CA ILE A 63 5.19 6.42 6.12
C ILE A 63 4.25 7.55 5.66
N GLY A 64 4.57 8.78 6.06
CA GLY A 64 3.92 10.02 5.62
C GLY A 64 3.79 10.14 4.10
N ILE A 65 4.67 9.52 3.31
CA ILE A 65 4.61 9.57 1.84
C ILE A 65 3.31 8.99 1.27
N PHE A 66 2.65 8.08 1.98
CA PHE A 66 1.37 7.47 1.57
C PHE A 66 0.16 8.32 1.93
N PHE A 67 0.34 9.51 2.49
CA PHE A 67 -0.77 10.38 2.86
C PHE A 67 -0.70 11.69 2.09
N THR A 68 -1.85 12.12 1.58
CA THR A 68 -2.00 13.47 1.05
C THR A 68 -2.58 14.40 2.11
N TYR A 69 -1.95 15.58 2.26
CA TYR A 69 -2.50 16.69 3.01
C TYR A 69 -3.35 17.52 2.03
N ASN A 70 -4.68 17.41 2.13
CA ASN A 70 -5.70 18.14 1.34
C ASN A 70 -5.88 17.66 -0.12
N VAL A 71 -7.04 17.75 -0.78
CA VAL A 71 -8.44 18.15 -0.44
C VAL A 71 -9.33 17.75 -1.62
N HIS A 72 -10.50 17.17 -1.34
CA HIS A 72 -11.81 17.64 -1.79
C HIS A 72 -12.90 16.87 -1.03
#